data_AF-A0A4S3IXZ4-F1
#
_entry.id   AF-A0A4S3IXZ4-F1
#
_cell.length_a   1.000
_cell.length_b   1.000
_cell.length_c   1.000
_cell.angle_alpha   90.00
_cell.angle_beta   90.00
_cell.angle_gamma   90.00
#
_symmetry.space_group_name_H-M   'P 1'
#
loop_
_entity.id
_entity.type
_entity.pdbx_description
1 polymer ?
#
loop_
_entity_poly.entity_id
_entity_poly.type
_entity_poly.pdbx_seq_one_letter_code
_entity_poly.pdbx_strand_id
1 'polypeptide(L)'
;MIQKPDIDGNTLPLFPECFQVLLDFQESDGSWCSSISELDGIINTAAALLALQSRLSVTHQPLRGDLELRCHKARGALLSMLREWNVDASDDRVGFEVILPAVLKLLEKHGITFDFPARMTVQTMHEQKVATLYTALRGQEQVSLVHSLEAFVGELNYDEIKHMRSAYGDMMASPSSTAAYLMHSSKWDDVAEGYLRKALSHTSATQVTGSVPNVFPTTIFEIAWTVSTLLDAGFTMDELGLERLHAVRTYLVEAIANMNGVVSFDPDDSAVALSTLQILGEHVDLQPMFKRFEGSDHFITFIDLSSRTNG
;
A
#
# COMPACT_ATOMS: atom_id res chain seq x y z
N MET A 1 6.87 -11.72 5.54
CA MET A 1 7.85 -11.36 6.59
C MET A 1 7.25 -11.35 7.99
N ILE A 2 5.95 -11.11 8.14
CA ILE A 2 5.27 -11.08 9.43
C ILE A 2 5.42 -12.43 10.16
N GLN A 3 5.82 -12.36 11.42
CA GLN A 3 5.91 -13.51 12.32
C GLN A 3 5.16 -13.22 13.61
N LYS A 4 4.54 -14.25 14.19
CA LYS A 4 3.80 -14.17 15.46
C LYS A 4 4.31 -15.27 16.40
N PRO A 5 4.55 -14.97 17.69
CA PRO A 5 4.83 -15.99 18.69
C PRO A 5 3.64 -16.95 18.84
N ASP A 6 3.91 -18.24 18.90
CA ASP A 6 2.94 -19.26 19.31
C ASP A 6 2.84 -19.35 20.84
N ILE A 7 1.98 -20.27 21.33
CA ILE A 7 1.73 -20.49 22.76
C ILE A 7 3.00 -20.95 23.49
N ASP A 8 3.92 -21.59 22.78
CA ASP A 8 5.19 -22.12 23.28
C ASP A 8 6.34 -21.10 23.13
N GLY A 9 6.06 -19.89 22.62
CA GLY A 9 7.03 -18.82 22.39
C GLY A 9 7.86 -18.97 21.11
N ASN A 10 7.58 -19.95 20.25
CA ASN A 10 8.23 -20.07 18.95
C ASN A 10 7.65 -19.04 17.99
N THR A 11 8.52 -18.42 17.20
CA THR A 11 8.11 -17.39 16.24
C THR A 11 7.79 -18.06 14.90
N LEU A 12 6.51 -18.10 14.52
CA LEU A 12 6.03 -18.74 13.29
C LEU A 12 5.63 -17.69 12.24
N PRO A 13 5.82 -17.95 10.94
CA PRO A 13 5.25 -17.11 9.89
C PRO A 13 3.74 -17.04 10.00
N LEU A 14 3.19 -15.83 9.95
CA LEU A 14 1.75 -15.63 10.09
C LEU A 14 0.97 -15.94 8.80
N PHE A 15 1.59 -15.67 7.65
CA PHE A 15 1.01 -15.84 6.30
C PHE A 15 1.96 -16.66 5.42
N PRO A 16 2.10 -17.98 5.65
CA PRO A 16 2.97 -18.83 4.85
C PRO A 16 2.57 -18.89 3.37
N GLU A 17 1.29 -18.78 3.05
CA GLU A 17 0.74 -18.72 1.70
C GLU A 17 1.28 -17.54 0.88
N CYS A 18 1.46 -16.36 1.51
CA CYS A 18 2.07 -15.22 0.83
C CYS A 18 3.53 -15.49 0.47
N PHE A 19 4.25 -16.23 1.32
CA PHE A 19 5.62 -16.59 1.03
C PHE A 19 5.69 -17.62 -0.10
N GLN A 20 4.73 -18.56 -0.17
CA GLN A 20 4.66 -19.52 -1.27
C GLN A 20 4.43 -18.81 -2.61
N VAL A 21 3.48 -17.87 -2.67
CA VAL A 21 3.26 -17.03 -3.87
C VAL A 21 4.54 -16.31 -4.28
N LEU A 22 5.27 -15.74 -3.33
CA LEU A 22 6.55 -15.10 -3.64
C LEU A 22 7.51 -16.08 -4.32
N LEU A 23 7.66 -17.31 -3.82
CA LEU A 23 8.52 -18.34 -4.43
C LEU A 23 8.05 -18.76 -5.83
N ASP A 24 6.75 -18.88 -6.03
CA ASP A 24 6.15 -19.37 -7.28
C ASP A 24 6.27 -18.34 -8.40
N PHE A 25 6.27 -17.05 -8.06
CA PHE A 25 6.33 -15.93 -9.01
C PHE A 25 7.74 -15.39 -9.25
N GLN A 26 8.77 -16.07 -8.74
CA GLN A 26 10.15 -15.71 -9.09
C GLN A 26 10.43 -16.07 -10.54
N GLU A 27 10.83 -15.09 -11.33
CA GLU A 27 11.19 -15.30 -12.73
C GLU A 27 12.50 -16.10 -12.88
N SER A 28 12.74 -16.60 -14.10
CA SER A 28 13.89 -17.47 -14.39
C SER A 28 15.25 -16.79 -14.10
N ASP A 29 15.33 -15.47 -14.29
CA ASP A 29 16.47 -14.60 -14.01
C ASP A 29 16.59 -14.23 -12.51
N GLY A 30 15.53 -14.47 -11.73
CA GLY A 30 15.44 -14.21 -10.30
C GLY A 30 14.63 -12.97 -9.92
N SER A 31 14.11 -12.21 -10.88
CA SER A 31 13.36 -10.98 -10.65
C SER A 31 11.87 -11.22 -10.31
N TRP A 32 11.20 -10.14 -9.88
CA TRP A 32 9.74 -10.01 -9.88
C TRP A 32 9.37 -8.79 -10.74
N CYS A 33 9.59 -8.93 -12.04
CA CYS A 33 9.41 -7.83 -12.98
C CYS A 33 7.94 -7.37 -13.07
N SER A 34 7.76 -6.09 -13.39
CA SER A 34 6.49 -5.50 -13.80
C SER A 34 6.60 -5.16 -15.28
N SER A 35 5.61 -5.55 -16.08
CA SER A 35 5.50 -5.11 -17.48
C SER A 35 5.14 -3.63 -17.63
N ILE A 36 4.82 -2.96 -16.52
CA ILE A 36 4.32 -1.59 -16.49
C ILE A 36 5.48 -0.58 -16.37
N SER A 37 6.49 -0.88 -15.56
CA SER A 37 7.62 0.02 -15.33
C SER A 37 8.85 -0.68 -14.78
N GLU A 38 10.01 -0.18 -15.21
CA GLU A 38 11.32 -0.58 -14.68
C GLU A 38 11.42 -0.39 -13.16
N LEU A 39 10.92 0.73 -12.64
CA LEU A 39 10.97 1.06 -11.21
C LEU A 39 10.15 0.09 -10.36
N ASP A 40 8.97 -0.34 -10.85
CA ASP A 40 8.18 -1.38 -10.17
C ASP A 40 8.97 -2.67 -10.08
N GLY A 41 9.62 -3.08 -11.18
CA GLY A 41 10.46 -4.27 -11.20
C GLY A 41 11.59 -4.20 -10.17
N ILE A 42 12.24 -3.04 -10.03
CA ILE A 42 13.31 -2.80 -9.05
C ILE A 42 12.76 -2.93 -7.63
N ILE A 43 11.68 -2.22 -7.30
CA ILE A 43 11.08 -2.21 -5.96
C ILE A 43 10.58 -3.61 -5.58
N ASN A 44 9.83 -4.26 -6.48
CA ASN A 44 9.30 -5.60 -6.27
C ASN A 44 10.43 -6.62 -6.03
N THR A 45 11.49 -6.59 -6.85
CA THR A 45 12.62 -7.50 -6.71
C THR A 45 13.40 -7.23 -5.42
N ALA A 46 13.57 -5.96 -5.03
CA ALA A 46 14.20 -5.59 -3.76
C ALA A 46 13.40 -6.06 -2.54
N ALA A 47 12.08 -5.83 -2.53
CA ALA A 47 11.19 -6.29 -1.46
C ALA A 47 11.14 -7.82 -1.38
N ALA A 48 11.10 -8.50 -2.52
CA ALA A 48 11.10 -9.95 -2.57
C ALA A 48 12.42 -10.55 -2.07
N LEU A 49 13.56 -9.99 -2.48
CA LEU A 49 14.88 -10.38 -1.96
C LEU A 49 14.96 -10.19 -0.44
N LEU A 50 14.43 -9.09 0.09
CA LEU A 50 14.39 -8.83 1.53
C LEU A 50 13.54 -9.88 2.27
N ALA A 51 12.38 -10.24 1.72
CA ALA A 51 11.52 -11.27 2.29
C ALA A 51 12.18 -12.66 2.26
N LEU A 52 12.85 -13.02 1.16
CA LEU A 52 13.64 -14.25 1.06
C LEU A 52 14.76 -14.30 2.09
N GLN A 53 15.53 -13.22 2.24
CA GLN A 53 16.63 -13.13 3.21
C GLN A 53 16.15 -13.23 4.65
N SER A 54 15.05 -12.53 4.96
CA SER A 54 14.38 -12.63 6.25
C SER A 54 14.02 -14.09 6.57
N ARG A 55 13.51 -14.85 5.59
CA ARG A 55 13.17 -16.26 5.77
C ARG A 55 14.39 -17.18 5.82
N LEU A 56 15.41 -16.91 5.02
CA LEU A 56 16.65 -17.68 4.97
C LEU A 56 17.36 -17.68 6.33
N SER A 57 17.33 -16.55 7.04
CA SER A 57 17.94 -16.40 8.37
C SER A 57 17.42 -17.40 9.42
N VAL A 58 16.17 -17.84 9.28
CA VAL A 58 15.47 -18.76 10.19
C VAL A 58 15.21 -20.15 9.58
N THR A 59 15.73 -20.42 8.37
CA THR A 59 15.49 -21.69 7.66
C THR A 59 16.67 -22.65 7.81
N HIS A 60 16.37 -23.90 8.20
CA HIS A 60 17.33 -24.99 8.33
C HIS A 60 17.38 -25.87 7.07
N GLN A 61 18.41 -26.70 6.96
CA GLN A 61 18.55 -27.70 5.89
C GLN A 61 17.38 -28.71 5.94
N PRO A 62 16.90 -29.24 4.80
CA PRO A 62 17.42 -29.08 3.42
C PRO A 62 16.81 -27.92 2.62
N LEU A 63 15.75 -27.26 3.12
CA LEU A 63 15.04 -26.18 2.42
C LEU A 63 15.91 -24.93 2.20
N ARG A 64 16.98 -24.80 2.99
CA ARG A 64 17.92 -23.68 2.92
C ARG A 64 18.60 -23.55 1.55
N GLY A 65 18.97 -24.65 0.90
CA GLY A 65 19.72 -24.62 -0.35
C GLY A 65 18.94 -23.98 -1.52
N ASP A 66 17.64 -24.27 -1.61
CA ASP A 66 16.75 -23.64 -2.60
C ASP A 66 16.65 -22.12 -2.36
N LEU A 67 16.41 -21.72 -1.10
CA LEU A 67 16.33 -20.29 -0.74
C LEU A 67 17.64 -19.54 -1.01
N GLU A 68 18.80 -20.15 -0.76
CA GLU A 68 20.11 -19.56 -1.07
C GLU A 68 20.26 -19.31 -2.58
N LEU A 69 19.88 -20.28 -3.41
CA LEU A 69 19.90 -20.14 -4.87
C LEU A 69 18.96 -19.02 -5.34
N ARG A 70 17.73 -18.98 -4.82
CA ARG A 70 16.73 -17.95 -5.14
C ARG A 70 17.20 -16.55 -4.74
N CYS A 71 17.78 -16.41 -3.55
CA CYS A 71 18.40 -15.17 -3.10
C CYS A 71 19.55 -14.73 -4.01
N HIS A 72 20.40 -15.66 -4.45
CA HIS A 72 21.51 -15.37 -5.33
C HIS A 72 21.04 -14.84 -6.68
N LYS A 73 20.05 -15.49 -7.29
CA LYS A 73 19.44 -15.03 -8.55
C LYS A 73 18.79 -13.65 -8.40
N ALA A 74 17.95 -13.47 -7.38
CA ALA A 74 17.28 -12.18 -7.12
C ALA A 74 18.28 -11.03 -6.90
N ARG A 75 19.38 -11.29 -6.20
CA ARG A 75 20.47 -10.31 -6.04
C ARG A 75 21.13 -9.98 -7.38
N GLY A 76 21.38 -10.97 -8.24
CA GLY A 76 21.93 -10.78 -9.57
C GLY A 76 21.02 -9.93 -10.46
N ALA A 77 19.74 -10.28 -10.52
CA ALA A 77 18.72 -9.54 -11.26
C ALA A 77 18.62 -8.09 -10.79
N LEU A 78 18.45 -7.87 -9.47
CA LEU A 78 18.34 -6.52 -8.90
C LEU A 78 19.56 -5.65 -9.19
N LEU A 79 20.78 -6.22 -9.13
CA LEU A 79 21.99 -5.48 -9.49
C LEU A 79 22.01 -5.08 -10.97
N SER A 80 21.53 -5.95 -11.87
CA SER A 80 21.42 -5.62 -13.29
C SER A 80 20.45 -4.47 -13.50
N MET A 81 19.26 -4.56 -12.91
CA MET A 81 18.21 -3.53 -13.02
C MET A 81 18.70 -2.19 -12.47
N LEU A 82 19.31 -2.17 -11.28
CA LEU A 82 19.84 -0.94 -10.67
C LEU A 82 20.96 -0.28 -11.50
N ARG A 83 21.73 -1.05 -12.28
CA ARG A 83 22.80 -0.53 -13.14
C ARG A 83 22.27 0.10 -14.42
N GLU A 84 21.18 -0.44 -14.94
CA GLU A 84 20.51 0.05 -16.15
C GLU A 84 19.51 1.18 -15.82
N TRP A 85 19.12 1.28 -14.55
CA TRP A 85 18.14 2.24 -14.08
C TRP A 85 18.51 3.69 -14.37
N ASN A 86 17.68 4.31 -15.20
CA ASN A 86 17.73 5.75 -15.45
C ASN A 86 16.82 6.49 -14.47
N VAL A 87 17.40 6.97 -13.36
CA VAL A 87 16.67 7.71 -12.31
C VAL A 87 16.03 8.99 -12.85
N ASP A 88 16.68 9.68 -13.78
CA ASP A 88 16.17 10.95 -14.34
C ASP A 88 14.97 10.74 -15.27
N ALA A 89 14.81 9.53 -15.82
CA ALA A 89 13.66 9.14 -16.66
C ALA A 89 12.58 8.38 -15.89
N SER A 90 12.77 8.18 -14.59
CA SER A 90 11.74 7.55 -13.75
C SER A 90 10.62 8.57 -13.57
N ASP A 91 9.50 8.34 -14.26
CA ASP A 91 8.26 9.13 -14.14
C ASP A 91 7.92 9.41 -12.67
N ASP A 92 7.21 10.53 -12.41
CA ASP A 92 6.72 11.11 -11.13
C ASP A 92 5.99 10.14 -10.18
N ARG A 93 6.57 8.99 -9.88
CA ARG A 93 5.99 7.95 -9.06
C ARG A 93 6.21 8.30 -7.61
N VAL A 94 5.11 8.51 -6.91
CA VAL A 94 5.13 8.94 -5.53
C VAL A 94 5.78 7.86 -4.65
N GLY A 95 6.80 8.25 -3.88
CA GLY A 95 7.29 7.49 -2.73
C GLY A 95 8.48 6.57 -2.98
N PHE A 96 8.97 6.41 -4.23
CA PHE A 96 10.13 5.55 -4.48
C PHE A 96 11.40 6.05 -3.79
N GLU A 97 11.53 7.38 -3.64
CA GLU A 97 12.67 8.02 -2.96
C GLU A 97 12.66 7.77 -1.44
N VAL A 98 11.60 7.16 -0.93
CA VAL A 98 11.51 6.75 0.47
C VAL A 98 11.55 5.22 0.57
N ILE A 99 10.74 4.53 -0.23
CA ILE A 99 10.58 3.06 -0.16
C ILE A 99 11.85 2.32 -0.61
N LEU A 100 12.40 2.62 -1.79
CA LEU A 100 13.55 1.88 -2.31
C LEU A 100 14.78 2.02 -1.40
N PRO A 101 15.20 3.23 -0.98
CA PRO A 101 16.30 3.39 -0.03
C PRO A 101 16.07 2.66 1.30
N ALA A 102 14.85 2.67 1.83
CA ALA A 102 14.52 1.95 3.06
C ALA A 102 14.71 0.44 2.91
N VAL A 103 14.24 -0.15 1.80
CA VAL A 103 14.44 -1.57 1.49
C VAL A 103 15.92 -1.89 1.30
N LEU A 104 16.68 -1.05 0.58
CA LEU A 104 18.13 -1.24 0.43
C LEU A 104 18.85 -1.19 1.78
N LYS A 105 18.51 -0.25 2.66
CA LYS A 105 19.05 -0.17 4.03
C LYS A 105 18.73 -1.41 4.87
N LEU A 106 17.56 -2.01 4.69
CA LEU A 106 17.21 -3.29 5.33
C LEU A 106 18.03 -4.47 4.77
N LEU A 107 18.27 -4.50 3.45
CA LEU A 107 19.14 -5.48 2.82
C LEU A 107 20.60 -5.36 3.30
N GLU A 108 21.07 -4.14 3.56
CA GLU A 108 22.41 -3.91 4.13
C GLU A 108 22.56 -4.56 5.52
N LYS A 109 21.50 -4.62 6.33
CA LYS A 109 21.49 -5.36 7.62
C LYS A 109 21.68 -6.87 7.44
N HIS A 110 21.35 -7.40 6.26
CA HIS A 110 21.62 -8.78 5.86
C HIS A 110 22.97 -8.94 5.14
N GLY A 111 23.82 -7.90 5.11
CA GLY A 111 25.12 -7.94 4.44
C GLY A 111 25.05 -7.83 2.92
N ILE A 112 23.92 -7.34 2.38
CA ILE A 112 23.72 -7.17 0.94
C ILE A 112 23.75 -5.70 0.60
N THR A 113 24.83 -5.28 -0.04
CA THR A 113 25.00 -3.94 -0.59
C THR A 113 25.00 -4.01 -2.11
N PHE A 114 24.49 -2.96 -2.73
CA PHE A 114 24.53 -2.75 -4.18
C PHE A 114 25.35 -1.51 -4.48
N ASP A 115 26.20 -1.59 -5.50
CA ASP A 115 26.89 -0.45 -6.06
C ASP A 115 26.35 -0.22 -7.47
N PHE A 116 25.79 0.96 -7.70
CA PHE A 116 25.11 1.33 -8.92
C PHE A 116 25.17 2.85 -9.14
N PRO A 117 25.14 3.32 -10.41
CA PRO A 117 25.44 4.71 -10.74
C PRO A 117 24.63 5.75 -9.96
N ALA A 118 23.33 5.48 -9.75
CA ALA A 118 22.43 6.45 -9.13
C ALA A 118 22.31 6.32 -7.59
N ARG A 119 23.12 5.49 -6.93
CA ARG A 119 23.01 5.23 -5.48
C ARG A 119 23.09 6.50 -4.64
N MET A 120 24.06 7.36 -4.92
CA MET A 120 24.24 8.62 -4.18
C MET A 120 23.07 9.59 -4.40
N THR A 121 22.56 9.68 -5.63
CA THR A 121 21.40 10.52 -5.96
C THR A 121 20.18 10.09 -5.16
N VAL A 122 19.86 8.79 -5.19
CA VAL A 122 18.72 8.19 -4.50
C VAL A 122 18.83 8.34 -2.98
N GLN A 123 20.04 8.16 -2.42
CA GLN A 123 20.30 8.38 -1.00
C GLN A 123 20.11 9.85 -0.59
N THR A 124 20.55 10.79 -1.43
CA THR A 124 20.39 12.24 -1.18
C THR A 124 18.90 12.62 -1.18
N MET A 125 18.13 12.12 -2.16
CA MET A 125 16.67 12.33 -2.22
C MET A 125 15.98 11.80 -0.97
N HIS A 126 16.40 10.61 -0.51
CA HIS A 126 15.89 10.01 0.72
C HIS A 126 16.12 10.88 1.94
N GLU A 127 17.36 11.32 2.17
CA GLU A 127 17.72 12.13 3.33
C GLU A 127 16.99 13.48 3.36
N GLN A 128 16.81 14.10 2.20
CA GLN A 128 16.06 15.36 2.07
C GLN A 128 14.57 15.17 2.41
N LYS A 129 13.98 14.04 2.00
CA LYS A 129 12.54 13.77 2.21
C LYS A 129 12.26 13.24 3.61
N VAL A 130 12.98 12.22 4.08
CA VAL A 130 12.65 11.49 5.31
C VAL A 130 12.58 12.38 6.55
N ALA A 131 13.50 13.33 6.74
CA ALA A 131 13.47 14.19 7.93
C ALA A 131 12.18 15.04 8.00
N THR A 132 11.75 15.56 6.85
CA THR A 132 10.52 16.35 6.70
C THR A 132 9.30 15.46 6.91
N LEU A 133 9.24 14.32 6.22
CA LEU A 133 8.12 13.37 6.28
C LEU A 133 7.97 12.76 7.69
N TYR A 134 9.08 12.47 8.35
CA TYR A 134 9.09 11.97 9.72
C TYR A 134 8.49 12.97 10.71
N THR A 135 8.85 14.25 10.55
CA THR A 135 8.30 15.32 11.38
C THR A 135 6.79 15.47 11.15
N ALA A 136 6.36 15.44 9.89
CA ALA A 136 4.95 15.52 9.53
C ALA A 136 4.10 14.34 10.05
N LEU A 137 4.64 13.12 10.01
CA LEU A 137 4.01 11.93 10.59
C LEU A 137 3.74 12.10 12.09
N ARG A 138 4.65 12.75 12.83
CA ARG A 138 4.48 13.02 14.26
C ARG A 138 3.53 14.18 14.57
N GLY A 139 3.52 15.20 13.70
CA GLY A 139 2.63 16.35 13.84
C GLY A 139 1.15 16.05 13.61
N GLN A 140 0.80 14.81 13.25
CA GLN A 140 -0.50 14.43 12.66
C GLN A 140 -0.78 15.16 11.34
N GLU A 141 0.24 15.80 10.76
CA GLU A 141 0.12 16.70 9.64
C GLU A 141 -0.09 15.94 8.33
N GLN A 142 0.44 14.72 8.15
CA GLN A 142 0.33 14.02 6.86
C GLN A 142 -0.28 12.61 6.96
N VAL A 143 -1.58 12.51 6.69
CA VAL A 143 -2.32 11.23 6.66
C VAL A 143 -1.84 10.34 5.51
N SER A 144 -1.45 10.90 4.36
CA SER A 144 -1.02 10.13 3.18
C SER A 144 0.23 9.28 3.40
N LEU A 145 1.13 9.70 4.28
CA LEU A 145 2.34 8.94 4.61
C LEU A 145 2.04 7.65 5.38
N VAL A 146 0.87 7.56 6.00
CA VAL A 146 0.39 6.32 6.64
C VAL A 146 0.19 5.22 5.60
N HIS A 147 0.07 5.53 4.31
CA HIS A 147 0.01 4.52 3.24
C HIS A 147 1.36 3.83 2.97
N SER A 148 2.48 4.37 3.47
CA SER A 148 3.84 3.87 3.17
C SER A 148 4.73 3.75 4.41
N LEU A 149 4.18 3.28 5.54
CA LEU A 149 4.93 3.17 6.80
C LEU A 149 6.11 2.20 6.74
N GLU A 150 6.11 1.25 5.80
CA GLU A 150 7.25 0.35 5.52
C GLU A 150 8.52 1.11 5.13
N ALA A 151 8.39 2.34 4.63
CA ALA A 151 9.50 3.17 4.22
C ALA A 151 10.24 3.81 5.43
N PHE A 152 9.68 3.70 6.63
CA PHE A 152 10.21 4.31 7.86
C PHE A 152 10.71 3.27 8.88
N VAL A 153 10.89 2.01 8.45
CA VAL A 153 11.36 0.94 9.34
C VAL A 153 12.75 1.26 9.91
N GLY A 154 12.82 1.33 11.24
CA GLY A 154 14.04 1.66 11.99
C GLY A 154 14.20 3.14 12.33
N GLU A 155 13.35 4.01 11.78
CA GLU A 155 13.30 5.45 12.09
C GLU A 155 12.05 5.80 12.93
N LEU A 156 10.94 5.07 12.72
CA LEU A 156 9.66 5.29 13.37
C LEU A 156 9.45 4.47 14.64
N ASN A 157 8.84 5.11 15.66
CA ASN A 157 8.22 4.41 16.78
C ASN A 157 6.77 4.06 16.42
N TYR A 158 6.52 2.80 16.06
CA TYR A 158 5.20 2.36 15.59
C TYR A 158 4.12 2.35 16.69
N ASP A 159 4.51 2.38 17.96
CA ASP A 159 3.55 2.51 19.07
C ASP A 159 2.90 3.90 19.10
N GLU A 160 3.62 4.95 18.66
CA GLU A 160 3.11 6.32 18.65
C GLU A 160 2.03 6.53 17.58
N ILE A 161 2.07 5.77 16.49
CA ILE A 161 1.15 5.91 15.35
C ILE A 161 -0.03 4.94 15.37
N LYS A 162 -0.18 4.12 16.42
CA LYS A 162 -1.33 3.21 16.58
C LYS A 162 -2.68 3.91 16.44
N HIS A 163 -2.77 5.17 16.87
CA HIS A 163 -3.99 5.97 16.78
C HIS A 163 -4.40 6.32 15.33
N MET A 164 -3.49 6.16 14.37
CA MET A 164 -3.75 6.38 12.94
C MET A 164 -4.37 5.14 12.26
N ARG A 165 -4.39 3.98 12.91
CA ARG A 165 -5.06 2.77 12.41
C ARG A 165 -6.56 3.05 12.26
N SER A 166 -7.12 2.71 11.11
CA SER A 166 -8.56 2.83 10.86
C SER A 166 -9.38 1.89 11.75
N ALA A 167 -10.68 2.14 11.86
CA ALA A 167 -11.61 1.21 12.50
C ALA A 167 -11.67 -0.16 11.78
N TYR A 168 -11.39 -0.19 10.46
CA TYR A 168 -11.35 -1.40 9.65
C TYR A 168 -10.07 -2.24 9.88
N GLY A 169 -9.03 -1.62 10.45
CA GLY A 169 -7.80 -2.26 10.89
C GLY A 169 -6.56 -1.90 10.07
N ASP A 170 -6.74 -1.21 8.95
CA ASP A 170 -5.66 -0.81 8.06
C ASP A 170 -4.91 0.45 8.51
N MET A 171 -3.70 0.57 7.98
CA MET A 171 -2.96 1.82 7.85
C MET A 171 -3.19 2.38 6.44
N MET A 172 -4.23 3.21 6.31
CA MET A 172 -4.63 3.89 5.07
C MET A 172 -4.78 2.97 3.86
N ALA A 173 -5.58 1.92 4.03
CA ALA A 173 -5.88 0.91 3.03
C ALA A 173 -4.66 0.19 2.43
N SER A 174 -3.46 0.31 3.02
CA SER A 174 -2.23 -0.32 2.53
C SER A 174 -1.88 -1.60 3.31
N PRO A 175 -1.87 -2.78 2.66
CA PRO A 175 -1.39 -4.01 3.28
C PRO A 175 0.09 -3.97 3.65
N SER A 176 0.96 -3.34 2.86
CA SER A 176 2.40 -3.24 3.16
C SER A 176 2.65 -2.37 4.40
N SER A 177 1.98 -1.22 4.48
CA SER A 177 2.06 -0.32 5.62
C SER A 177 1.50 -0.96 6.89
N THR A 178 0.35 -1.66 6.78
CA THR A 178 -0.25 -2.39 7.90
C THR A 178 0.65 -3.54 8.37
N ALA A 179 1.32 -4.22 7.45
CA ALA A 179 2.31 -5.25 7.76
C ALA A 179 3.51 -4.67 8.52
N ALA A 180 4.05 -3.53 8.09
CA ALA A 180 5.13 -2.84 8.79
C ALA A 180 4.70 -2.41 10.20
N TYR A 181 3.50 -1.85 10.35
CA TYR A 181 2.94 -1.52 11.66
C TYR A 181 2.85 -2.73 12.59
N LEU A 182 2.32 -3.86 12.12
CA LEU A 182 2.24 -5.08 12.92
C LEU A 182 3.61 -5.64 13.30
N MET A 183 4.58 -5.60 12.39
CA MET A 183 5.93 -6.14 12.62
C MET A 183 6.75 -5.31 13.60
N HIS A 184 6.49 -4.00 13.69
CA HIS A 184 7.34 -3.07 14.43
C HIS A 184 6.67 -2.42 15.65
N SER A 185 5.38 -2.68 15.88
CA SER A 185 4.71 -2.32 17.14
C SER A 185 5.16 -3.22 18.29
N SER A 186 5.26 -2.68 19.50
CA SER A 186 5.62 -3.47 20.69
C SER A 186 4.49 -4.39 21.15
N LYS A 187 3.25 -4.07 20.77
CA LYS A 187 2.05 -4.84 21.08
C LYS A 187 1.37 -5.30 19.81
N TRP A 188 1.05 -6.59 19.78
CA TRP A 188 0.26 -7.16 18.70
C TRP A 188 -1.12 -6.51 18.61
N ASP A 189 -1.58 -6.22 17.39
CA ASP A 189 -2.88 -5.61 17.13
C ASP A 189 -3.75 -6.58 16.30
N ASP A 190 -4.62 -7.32 16.97
CA ASP A 190 -5.46 -8.33 16.32
C ASP A 190 -6.44 -7.71 15.29
N VAL A 191 -6.74 -6.41 15.38
CA VAL A 191 -7.60 -5.73 14.40
C VAL A 191 -6.85 -5.50 13.10
N ALA A 192 -5.57 -5.09 13.18
CA ALA A 192 -4.71 -4.97 12.00
C ALA A 192 -4.37 -6.33 11.37
N GLU A 193 -4.16 -7.37 12.18
CA GLU A 193 -4.07 -8.73 11.65
C GLU A 193 -5.36 -9.13 10.93
N GLY A 194 -6.52 -8.83 11.54
CA GLY A 194 -7.83 -9.08 10.95
C GLY A 194 -8.01 -8.40 9.59
N TYR A 195 -7.50 -7.18 9.42
CA TYR A 195 -7.46 -6.51 8.13
C TYR A 195 -6.66 -7.29 7.08
N LEU A 196 -5.41 -7.67 7.38
CA LEU A 196 -4.57 -8.42 6.44
C LEU A 196 -5.20 -9.77 6.07
N ARG A 197 -5.82 -10.45 7.03
CA ARG A 197 -6.58 -11.69 6.77
C ARG A 197 -7.76 -11.46 5.83
N LYS A 198 -8.47 -10.34 5.95
CA LYS A 198 -9.56 -9.99 5.02
C LYS A 198 -9.02 -9.73 3.62
N ALA A 199 -7.97 -8.92 3.48
CA ALA A 199 -7.32 -8.63 2.20
C ALA A 199 -6.89 -9.93 1.50
N LEU A 200 -6.25 -10.83 2.24
CA LEU A 200 -5.84 -12.15 1.75
C LEU A 200 -7.02 -13.07 1.41
N SER A 201 -8.08 -13.07 2.22
CA SER A 201 -9.26 -13.89 1.94
C SER A 201 -9.97 -13.42 0.67
N HIS A 202 -9.92 -12.12 0.37
CA HIS A 202 -10.56 -11.56 -0.81
C HIS A 202 -9.85 -11.99 -2.10
N THR A 203 -8.52 -12.05 -2.09
CA THR A 203 -7.73 -12.53 -3.24
C THR A 203 -7.78 -14.04 -3.42
N SER A 204 -8.24 -14.81 -2.44
CA SER A 204 -8.46 -16.26 -2.61
C SER A 204 -9.56 -16.59 -3.64
N ALA A 205 -10.39 -15.61 -4.01
CA ALA A 205 -11.32 -15.69 -5.13
C ALA A 205 -10.69 -15.38 -6.51
N THR A 206 -9.43 -14.93 -6.53
CA THR A 206 -8.66 -14.65 -7.76
C THR A 206 -7.85 -15.90 -8.18
N GLN A 207 -7.20 -15.86 -9.34
CA GLN A 207 -6.37 -16.97 -9.83
C GLN A 207 -5.09 -17.19 -8.98
N VAL A 208 -4.75 -16.29 -8.05
CA VAL A 208 -3.51 -16.34 -7.25
C VAL A 208 -3.82 -16.27 -5.76
N THR A 209 -4.21 -17.41 -5.19
CA THR A 209 -4.38 -17.59 -3.74
C THR A 209 -3.07 -17.30 -3.01
N GLY A 210 -3.10 -16.41 -2.01
CA GLY A 210 -1.91 -16.05 -1.23
C GLY A 210 -1.35 -14.65 -1.55
N SER A 211 -1.83 -14.00 -2.61
CA SER A 211 -1.44 -12.62 -2.94
C SER A 211 -2.26 -11.59 -2.15
N VAL A 212 -1.76 -10.36 -2.01
CA VAL A 212 -2.53 -9.21 -1.51
C VAL A 212 -2.30 -8.02 -2.45
N PRO A 213 -3.30 -7.15 -2.67
CA PRO A 213 -3.12 -5.95 -3.49
C PRO A 213 -2.27 -4.90 -2.76
N ASN A 214 -1.85 -3.85 -3.48
CA ASN A 214 -1.21 -2.69 -2.86
C ASN A 214 -2.20 -1.80 -2.09
N VAL A 215 -3.49 -1.82 -2.46
CA VAL A 215 -4.56 -1.09 -1.79
C VAL A 215 -5.79 -1.99 -1.59
N PHE A 216 -6.39 -1.95 -0.39
CA PHE A 216 -7.61 -2.70 -0.06
C PHE A 216 -8.34 -2.06 1.14
N PRO A 217 -9.69 -2.01 1.14
CA PRO A 217 -10.60 -2.36 0.04
C PRO A 217 -10.71 -1.25 -1.02
N THR A 218 -11.09 -1.63 -2.23
CA THR A 218 -11.33 -0.73 -3.38
C THR A 218 -12.81 -0.67 -3.79
N THR A 219 -13.71 -1.22 -2.98
CA THR A 219 -15.12 -1.43 -3.37
C THR A 219 -15.83 -0.16 -3.82
N ILE A 220 -15.66 0.96 -3.10
CA ILE A 220 -16.33 2.23 -3.44
C ILE A 220 -15.79 2.77 -4.78
N PHE A 221 -14.46 2.82 -4.93
CA PHE A 221 -13.79 3.16 -6.18
C PHE A 221 -14.33 2.31 -7.34
N GLU A 222 -14.36 0.98 -7.19
CA GLU A 222 -14.79 0.05 -8.24
C GLU A 222 -16.25 0.26 -8.66
N ILE A 223 -17.17 0.32 -7.69
CA ILE A 223 -18.60 0.42 -8.02
C ILE A 223 -18.97 1.81 -8.54
N ALA A 224 -18.42 2.88 -7.95
CA ALA A 224 -18.73 4.24 -8.35
C ALA A 224 -18.23 4.50 -9.77
N TRP A 225 -16.96 4.17 -10.05
CA TRP A 225 -16.41 4.35 -11.39
C TRP A 225 -17.05 3.47 -12.44
N THR A 226 -17.36 2.21 -12.11
CA THR A 226 -18.01 1.33 -13.08
C THR A 226 -19.37 1.87 -13.47
N VAL A 227 -20.20 2.27 -12.50
CA VAL A 227 -21.54 2.77 -12.77
C VAL A 227 -21.50 4.13 -13.46
N SER A 228 -20.70 5.08 -12.98
CA SER A 228 -20.60 6.40 -13.61
C SER A 228 -20.11 6.30 -15.06
N THR A 229 -19.05 5.50 -15.30
CA THR A 229 -18.47 5.35 -16.64
C THR A 229 -19.45 4.72 -17.63
N LEU A 230 -20.21 3.70 -17.21
CA LEU A 230 -21.18 3.06 -18.09
C LEU A 230 -22.35 3.99 -18.40
N LEU A 231 -22.84 4.74 -17.41
CA LEU A 231 -23.90 5.73 -17.64
C LEU A 231 -23.42 6.87 -18.54
N ASP A 232 -22.20 7.36 -18.35
CA ASP A 232 -21.56 8.37 -19.20
C ASP A 232 -21.32 7.87 -20.64
N ALA A 233 -21.05 6.57 -20.81
CA ALA A 233 -20.93 5.92 -22.11
C ALA A 233 -22.29 5.76 -22.83
N GLY A 234 -23.40 6.12 -22.19
CA GLY A 234 -24.75 6.12 -22.77
C GLY A 234 -25.56 4.85 -22.53
N PHE A 235 -25.09 3.94 -21.67
CA PHE A 235 -25.92 2.81 -21.24
C PHE A 235 -27.09 3.29 -20.37
N THR A 236 -28.26 2.73 -20.60
CA THR A 236 -29.47 3.05 -19.82
C THR A 236 -29.49 2.30 -18.49
N MET A 237 -30.21 2.83 -17.51
CA MET A 237 -30.38 2.16 -16.21
C MET A 237 -31.04 0.78 -16.36
N ASP A 238 -31.92 0.60 -17.36
CA ASP A 238 -32.55 -0.68 -17.65
C ASP A 238 -31.54 -1.71 -18.17
N GLU A 239 -30.60 -1.30 -19.05
CA GLU A 239 -29.53 -2.16 -19.56
C GLU A 239 -28.53 -2.59 -18.47
N LEU A 240 -28.25 -1.70 -17.51
CA LEU A 240 -27.38 -2.00 -16.36
C LEU A 240 -28.09 -2.81 -15.27
N GLY A 241 -29.42 -2.82 -15.28
CA GLY A 241 -30.28 -3.56 -14.37
C GLY A 241 -30.61 -2.76 -13.10
N LEU A 242 -31.88 -2.37 -12.99
CA LEU A 242 -32.39 -1.52 -11.89
C LEU A 242 -32.12 -2.09 -10.49
N GLU A 243 -32.24 -3.40 -10.30
CA GLU A 243 -31.96 -4.05 -9.00
C GLU A 243 -30.50 -3.90 -8.57
N ARG A 244 -29.57 -4.04 -9.52
CA ARG A 244 -28.13 -3.89 -9.25
C ARG A 244 -27.78 -2.44 -8.95
N LEU A 245 -28.34 -1.49 -9.71
CA LEU A 245 -28.16 -0.07 -9.47
C LEU A 245 -28.77 0.36 -8.13
N HIS A 246 -29.89 -0.24 -7.72
CA HIS A 246 -30.46 -0.01 -6.40
C HIS A 246 -29.55 -0.51 -5.28
N ALA A 247 -28.91 -1.67 -5.44
CA ALA A 247 -27.93 -2.16 -4.47
C ALA A 247 -26.70 -1.24 -4.38
N VAL A 248 -26.16 -0.78 -5.52
CA VAL A 248 -25.05 0.19 -5.54
C VAL A 248 -25.44 1.50 -4.86
N ARG A 249 -26.61 2.05 -5.19
CA ARG A 249 -27.15 3.27 -4.58
C ARG A 249 -27.24 3.12 -3.06
N THR A 250 -27.86 2.05 -2.57
CA THR A 250 -28.00 1.79 -1.13
C THR A 250 -26.63 1.73 -0.45
N TYR A 251 -25.68 0.99 -1.04
CA TYR A 251 -24.33 0.86 -0.49
C TYR A 251 -23.60 2.21 -0.42
N LEU A 252 -23.65 3.02 -1.47
CA LEU A 252 -23.00 4.33 -1.51
C LEU A 252 -23.63 5.32 -0.51
N VAL A 253 -24.97 5.31 -0.37
CA VAL A 253 -25.67 6.12 0.64
C VAL A 253 -25.22 5.76 2.05
N GLU A 254 -25.15 4.47 2.37
CA GLU A 254 -24.67 3.99 3.68
C GLU A 254 -23.20 4.37 3.90
N ALA A 255 -22.34 4.22 2.88
CA ALA A 255 -20.92 4.59 2.98
C ALA A 255 -20.73 6.08 3.30
N ILE A 256 -21.43 6.96 2.58
CA ILE A 256 -21.38 8.41 2.80
C ILE A 256 -21.84 8.77 4.22
N ALA A 257 -22.95 8.16 4.67
CA ALA A 257 -23.48 8.41 6.00
C ALA A 257 -22.48 8.00 7.09
N ASN A 258 -21.84 6.84 6.94
CA ASN A 258 -20.84 6.33 7.88
C ASN A 258 -19.55 7.15 7.91
N MET A 259 -19.26 7.91 6.85
CA MET A 259 -18.04 8.71 6.70
C MET A 259 -18.32 10.22 6.69
N ASN A 260 -19.37 10.65 7.39
CA ASN A 260 -19.71 12.06 7.63
C ASN A 260 -19.87 12.89 6.35
N GLY A 261 -20.45 12.32 5.30
CA GLY A 261 -20.78 13.04 4.06
C GLY A 261 -19.73 12.93 2.95
N VAL A 262 -18.68 12.14 3.13
CA VAL A 262 -17.70 11.76 2.09
C VAL A 262 -17.51 10.24 2.08
N VAL A 263 -16.73 9.67 1.17
CA VAL A 263 -16.52 8.19 1.10
C VAL A 263 -15.08 7.74 1.19
N SER A 264 -14.14 8.67 1.09
CA SER A 264 -12.71 8.35 1.08
C SER A 264 -11.90 9.45 1.76
N PHE A 265 -10.61 9.17 1.92
CA PHE A 265 -9.59 10.11 2.36
C PHE A 265 -9.20 11.10 1.25
N ASP A 266 -9.63 10.86 0.01
CA ASP A 266 -9.42 11.69 -1.16
C ASP A 266 -10.73 12.25 -1.75
N PRO A 267 -10.66 13.40 -2.45
CA PRO A 267 -11.80 14.04 -3.07
C PRO A 267 -12.25 13.34 -4.36
N ASP A 268 -11.43 12.53 -5.02
CA ASP A 268 -11.79 11.93 -6.32
C ASP A 268 -12.86 10.85 -6.13
N ASP A 269 -12.60 9.88 -5.24
CA ASP A 269 -13.58 8.84 -4.89
C ASP A 269 -14.86 9.46 -4.30
N SER A 270 -14.71 10.51 -3.50
CA SER A 270 -15.84 11.26 -2.95
C SER A 270 -16.66 11.95 -4.04
N ALA A 271 -16.02 12.69 -4.94
CA ALA A 271 -16.69 13.40 -6.01
C ALA A 271 -17.50 12.44 -6.89
N VAL A 272 -17.00 11.23 -7.15
CA VAL A 272 -17.71 10.33 -8.05
C VAL A 272 -18.65 9.36 -7.40
N ALA A 273 -18.45 8.98 -6.14
CA ALA A 273 -19.55 8.40 -5.38
C ALA A 273 -20.75 9.37 -5.32
N LEU A 274 -20.50 10.65 -5.04
CA LEU A 274 -21.53 11.70 -4.97
C LEU A 274 -22.19 11.93 -6.36
N SER A 275 -21.39 12.03 -7.42
CA SER A 275 -21.89 12.19 -8.79
C SER A 275 -22.72 10.98 -9.24
N THR A 276 -22.25 9.77 -8.95
CA THR A 276 -22.97 8.53 -9.24
C THR A 276 -24.33 8.51 -8.55
N LEU A 277 -24.40 8.88 -7.27
CA LEU A 277 -25.66 8.97 -6.55
C LEU A 277 -26.62 9.99 -7.16
N GLN A 278 -26.12 11.15 -7.56
CA GLN A 278 -26.93 12.15 -8.24
C GLN A 278 -27.51 11.63 -9.56
N ILE A 279 -26.72 10.91 -10.36
CA ILE A 279 -27.20 10.27 -11.60
C ILE A 279 -28.27 9.22 -11.28
N LEU A 280 -28.12 8.46 -10.19
CA LEU A 280 -29.10 7.46 -9.71
C LEU A 280 -30.32 8.07 -9.00
N GLY A 281 -30.48 9.40 -9.05
CA GLY A 281 -31.65 10.12 -8.56
C GLY A 281 -31.67 10.35 -7.06
N GLU A 282 -30.52 10.30 -6.38
CA GLU A 282 -30.39 10.76 -5.00
C GLU A 282 -30.16 12.27 -4.91
N HIS A 283 -30.66 12.88 -3.83
CA HIS A 283 -30.27 14.22 -3.45
C HIS A 283 -28.96 14.16 -2.65
N VAL A 284 -27.94 14.88 -3.10
CA VAL A 284 -26.61 14.84 -2.52
C VAL A 284 -26.22 16.21 -1.97
N ASP A 285 -25.78 16.26 -0.71
CA ASP A 285 -25.19 17.47 -0.11
C ASP A 285 -23.67 17.47 -0.33
N LEU A 286 -23.18 18.51 -1.01
CA LEU A 286 -21.74 18.67 -1.32
C LEU A 286 -20.97 19.43 -0.22
N GLN A 287 -21.68 20.04 0.75
CA GLN A 287 -21.03 20.82 1.82
C GLN A 287 -19.98 20.02 2.61
N PRO A 288 -20.19 18.73 2.95
CA PRO A 288 -19.17 17.95 3.63
C PRO A 288 -17.88 17.80 2.82
N MET A 289 -17.98 17.65 1.50
CA MET A 289 -16.83 17.53 0.60
C MET A 289 -16.05 18.85 0.56
N PHE A 290 -16.73 19.98 0.36
CA PHE A 290 -16.08 21.30 0.36
C PHE A 290 -15.40 21.58 1.71
N LYS A 291 -16.11 21.39 2.82
CA LYS A 291 -15.54 21.56 4.16
C LYS A 291 -14.30 20.69 4.40
N ARG A 292 -14.23 19.51 3.77
CA ARG A 292 -13.13 18.58 3.95
C ARG A 292 -11.93 18.93 3.07
N PHE A 293 -12.16 19.20 1.78
CA PHE A 293 -11.10 19.25 0.76
C PHE A 293 -10.86 20.64 0.15
N GLU A 294 -11.69 21.64 0.41
CA GLU A 294 -11.49 23.00 -0.10
C GLU A 294 -10.39 23.72 0.71
N GLY A 295 -9.35 24.17 0.02
CA GLY A 295 -8.34 25.11 0.49
C GLY A 295 -8.73 26.56 0.17
N SER A 296 -7.82 27.51 0.37
CA SER A 296 -8.09 28.93 0.13
C SER A 296 -8.46 29.27 -1.31
N ASP A 297 -7.88 28.55 -2.27
CA ASP A 297 -7.94 28.83 -3.71
C ASP A 297 -7.84 27.56 -4.58
N HIS A 298 -7.88 26.38 -3.95
CA HIS A 298 -7.71 25.08 -4.60
C HIS A 298 -8.44 23.97 -3.82
N PHE A 299 -8.55 22.78 -4.42
CA PHE A 299 -8.96 21.57 -3.70
C PHE A 299 -7.74 20.71 -3.40
N ILE A 300 -7.74 20.08 -2.23
CA ILE A 300 -6.62 19.31 -1.69
C ILE A 300 -6.96 17.81 -1.76
N THR A 301 -6.10 17.02 -2.42
CA THR A 301 -6.31 15.57 -2.56
C THR A 301 -6.13 14.83 -1.24
N PHE A 302 -5.09 15.14 -0.45
CA PHE A 302 -4.87 14.54 0.86
C PHE A 302 -4.69 15.62 1.89
N ILE A 303 -5.54 15.62 2.90
CA ILE A 303 -5.61 16.74 3.85
C ILE A 303 -4.39 16.69 4.76
N ASP A 304 -3.50 17.66 4.53
CA ASP A 304 -2.43 17.97 5.45
C ASP A 304 -3.01 18.80 6.60
N LEU A 305 -2.93 18.35 7.86
CA LEU A 305 -3.47 19.12 8.99
C LEU A 305 -2.74 20.46 9.19
N SER A 306 -1.55 20.66 8.62
CA SER A 306 -0.83 21.95 8.65
C SER A 306 -1.54 23.04 7.85
N SER A 307 -2.33 22.68 6.83
CA SER A 307 -3.09 23.62 6.00
C SER A 307 -4.23 24.33 6.74
N ARG A 308 -4.59 23.88 7.95
CA ARG A 308 -5.67 24.45 8.78
C ARG A 308 -5.25 25.58 9.71
N THR A 309 -3.97 25.99 9.71
CA THR A 309 -3.46 26.99 10.66
C THR A 309 -3.52 28.45 10.19
N ASN A 310 -4.05 28.72 8.99
CA ASN A 310 -4.30 30.09 8.53
C ASN A 310 -5.80 30.30 8.23
N GLY A 311 -6.58 30.53 9.30
CA GLY A 311 -7.99 30.92 9.24
C GLY A 311 -8.44 31.56 10.53
#